data_AF-A0A5Q0BI90-F1
#
_entry.id   AF-A0A5Q0BI90-F1
#
_cell.length_a   1.000
_cell.length_b   1.000
_cell.length_c   1.000
_cell.angle_alpha   90.00
_cell.angle_beta   90.00
_cell.angle_gamma   90.00
#
_symmetry.space_group_name_H-M   'P 1'
#
loop_
_entity.id
_entity.type
_entity.pdbx_description
1 polymer ?
#
loop_
_entity_poly.entity_id
_entity_poly.type
_entity_poly.pdbx_seq_one_letter_code
_entity_poly.pdbx_strand_id
1 'polypeptide(L)'
;MPENEQARIKPEHAAADNAAQVRTAVALAYQAGEAAPVVVAKGRGLIAEEIIARAEEHGIYVHKSREMVALLMQVELDRQIPPELYRAVAELLAWLYSVDAQNPELRALGPPGAK
;
A
#
# COMPACT_ATOMS: atom_id res chain seq x y z
N MET A 1 -64.00 15.24 1.67
CA MET A 1 -62.71 15.52 1.01
C MET A 1 -61.62 15.07 1.98
N PRO A 2 -60.84 14.03 1.68
CA PRO A 2 -59.78 13.55 2.58
C PRO A 2 -58.51 14.40 2.42
N GLU A 3 -57.98 14.89 3.53
CA GLU A 3 -56.69 15.58 3.62
C GLU A 3 -55.56 14.55 3.56
N ASN A 4 -54.93 14.45 2.40
CA ASN A 4 -53.71 13.67 2.18
C ASN A 4 -52.52 14.63 2.23
N GLU A 5 -51.90 14.79 3.39
CA GLU A 5 -50.58 15.43 3.51
C GLU A 5 -49.63 14.53 4.31
N GLN A 6 -49.47 13.30 3.84
CA GLN A 6 -48.26 12.52 4.13
C GLN A 6 -47.15 13.00 3.20
N ALA A 7 -46.62 14.19 3.51
CA ALA A 7 -45.39 14.69 2.93
C ALA A 7 -44.23 13.79 3.38
N ARG A 8 -43.99 12.77 2.55
CA ARG A 8 -42.73 12.07 2.26
C ARG A 8 -41.49 12.74 2.88
N ILE A 9 -41.21 12.46 4.16
CA ILE A 9 -39.88 12.66 4.71
C ILE A 9 -39.01 11.56 4.12
N LYS A 10 -38.29 11.90 3.05
CA LYS A 10 -37.23 11.06 2.49
C LYS A 10 -36.20 10.78 3.60
N PRO A 11 -35.64 9.56 3.72
CA PRO A 11 -34.53 9.32 4.63
C PRO A 11 -33.29 10.07 4.10
N GLU A 12 -32.96 11.22 4.70
CA GLU A 12 -31.73 11.99 4.41
C GLU A 12 -30.50 11.40 5.14
N HIS A 13 -30.42 10.09 5.33
CA HIS A 13 -29.28 9.46 6.00
C HIS A 13 -28.42 8.57 5.08
N ALA A 14 -28.63 8.60 3.77
CA ALA A 14 -27.82 7.84 2.81
C ALA A 14 -26.68 8.67 2.17
N ALA A 15 -26.01 9.54 2.93
CA ALA A 15 -24.94 10.41 2.41
C ALA A 15 -23.67 10.50 3.29
N ALA A 16 -23.48 9.62 4.27
CA ALA A 16 -22.28 9.64 5.13
C ALA A 16 -21.52 8.31 5.24
N ASP A 17 -21.92 7.26 4.53
CA ASP A 17 -21.20 5.96 4.52
C ASP A 17 -20.09 5.87 3.45
N ASN A 18 -19.81 6.97 2.75
CA ASN A 18 -18.69 7.08 1.81
C ASN A 18 -17.63 8.08 2.30
N ALA A 19 -17.30 8.02 3.59
CA ALA A 19 -16.03 8.54 4.07
C ALA A 19 -14.93 7.64 3.49
N ALA A 20 -14.53 7.95 2.25
CA ALA A 20 -13.45 7.30 1.53
C ALA A 20 -12.27 7.11 2.51
N GLN A 21 -12.00 5.86 2.89
CA GLN A 21 -10.83 5.56 3.72
C GLN A 21 -9.62 6.12 2.98
N VAL A 22 -9.05 7.21 3.51
CA VAL A 22 -7.92 7.89 2.89
C VAL A 22 -6.81 6.85 2.75
N ARG A 23 -6.54 6.45 1.50
CA ARG A 23 -5.52 5.43 1.22
C ARG A 23 -4.17 5.96 1.64
N THR A 24 -3.33 5.04 2.10
CA THR A 24 -1.94 5.32 2.45
C THR A 24 -1.08 4.29 1.74
N ALA A 25 0.08 4.72 1.24
CA ALA A 25 1.00 3.88 0.52
C ALA A 25 2.44 4.27 0.84
N VAL A 26 3.32 3.28 0.86
CA VAL A 26 4.76 3.42 1.03
C VAL A 26 5.44 2.52 0.01
N ALA A 27 6.46 3.03 -0.68
CA ALA A 27 7.31 2.28 -1.59
C ALA A 27 8.70 2.10 -0.96
N LEU A 28 9.23 0.88 -1.08
CA LEU A 28 10.52 0.48 -0.55
C LEU A 28 11.45 0.06 -1.68
N ALA A 29 12.74 0.38 -1.57
CA ALA A 29 13.76 -0.07 -2.52
C ALA A 29 15.04 -0.50 -1.79
N TYR A 30 15.68 -1.57 -2.26
CA TYR A 30 17.05 -1.88 -1.84
C TYR A 30 18.04 -1.16 -2.73
N GLN A 31 19.06 -0.59 -2.10
CA GLN A 31 20.25 -0.09 -2.79
C GLN A 31 21.33 -1.18 -2.77
N ALA A 32 22.13 -1.26 -3.82
CA ALA A 32 23.18 -2.27 -3.91
C ALA A 32 24.18 -2.15 -2.75
N GLY A 33 24.39 -3.25 -2.04
CA GLY A 33 25.31 -3.31 -0.89
C GLY A 33 24.69 -2.87 0.45
N GLU A 34 23.44 -2.40 0.47
CA GLU A 34 22.76 -2.01 1.71
C GLU A 34 22.00 -3.16 2.34
N ALA A 35 22.08 -3.27 3.66
CA ALA A 35 21.46 -4.34 4.44
C ALA A 35 19.94 -4.12 4.66
N ALA A 36 19.45 -2.90 4.45
CA ALA A 36 18.07 -2.53 4.70
C ALA A 36 17.50 -1.71 3.53
N PRO A 37 16.21 -1.85 3.23
CA PRO A 37 15.59 -1.06 2.18
C PRO A 37 15.35 0.37 2.66
N VAL A 38 15.27 1.28 1.69
CA VAL A 38 15.02 2.70 1.84
C VAL A 38 13.57 3.00 1.49
N VAL A 39 12.95 3.93 2.22
CA VAL A 39 11.65 4.49 1.85
C VAL A 39 11.83 5.50 0.72
N VAL A 40 11.47 5.12 -0.50
CA VAL A 40 11.67 5.96 -1.70
C VAL A 40 10.43 6.75 -2.09
N ALA A 41 9.25 6.35 -1.61
CA ALA A 41 8.03 7.14 -1.74
C ALA A 41 7.08 6.85 -0.59
N LYS A 42 6.29 7.84 -0.19
CA LYS A 42 5.17 7.67 0.75
C LYS A 42 4.11 8.73 0.51
N GLY A 43 2.84 8.37 0.74
CA GLY A 43 1.74 9.26 0.40
C GLY A 43 0.44 8.90 1.10
N ARG A 44 -0.50 9.85 1.05
CA ARG A 44 -1.90 9.69 1.48
C ARG A 44 -2.84 10.20 0.39
N GLY A 45 -4.06 9.68 0.35
CA GLY A 45 -5.08 10.09 -0.62
C GLY A 45 -4.59 9.93 -2.05
N LEU A 46 -4.69 10.99 -2.86
CA LEU A 46 -4.30 10.99 -4.27
C LEU A 46 -2.83 10.57 -4.50
N ILE A 47 -1.91 10.99 -3.62
CA ILE A 47 -0.50 10.59 -3.75
C ILE A 47 -0.34 9.09 -3.52
N ALA A 48 -1.09 8.51 -2.56
CA ALA A 48 -1.05 7.08 -2.34
C ALA A 48 -1.61 6.30 -3.53
N GLU A 49 -2.66 6.82 -4.15
CA GLU A 49 -3.26 6.24 -5.35
C GLU A 49 -2.30 6.27 -6.54
N GLU A 50 -1.60 7.39 -6.75
CA GLU A 50 -0.58 7.51 -7.79
C GLU A 50 0.62 6.57 -7.57
N ILE A 51 1.07 6.41 -6.31
CA ILE A 51 2.15 5.46 -5.99
C ILE A 51 1.72 4.02 -6.36
N ILE A 52 0.50 3.63 -6.01
CA ILE A 52 -0.03 2.30 -6.31
C ILE A 52 -0.19 2.11 -7.83
N ALA A 53 -0.78 3.09 -8.52
CA ALA A 53 -0.99 3.03 -9.97
C ALA A 53 0.34 2.84 -10.71
N ARG A 54 1.37 3.62 -10.37
CA ARG A 54 2.71 3.46 -10.97
C ARG A 54 3.33 2.11 -10.66
N ALA A 55 3.18 1.62 -9.43
CA ALA A 55 3.68 0.29 -9.07
C ALA A 55 3.03 -0.79 -9.95
N GLU A 56 1.71 -0.74 -10.13
CA GLU A 56 0.97 -1.67 -10.99
C GLU A 56 1.37 -1.56 -12.46
N GLU A 57 1.51 -0.34 -13.00
CA GLU A 57 1.96 -0.08 -14.38
C GLU A 57 3.35 -0.67 -14.68
N HIS A 58 4.24 -0.64 -13.69
CA HIS A 58 5.60 -1.17 -13.81
C HIS A 58 5.74 -2.64 -13.38
N GLY A 59 4.63 -3.31 -13.03
CA GLY A 59 4.66 -4.70 -12.57
C GLY A 59 5.34 -4.89 -11.21
N ILE A 60 5.41 -3.84 -10.39
CA ILE A 60 5.94 -3.87 -9.03
C ILE A 60 4.86 -4.45 -8.10
N TYR A 61 5.23 -5.41 -7.27
CA TYR A 61 4.31 -6.03 -6.33
C TYR A 61 3.71 -5.03 -5.32
N VAL A 62 2.38 -5.03 -5.20
CA VAL A 62 1.64 -4.19 -4.25
C VAL A 62 1.04 -5.05 -3.13
N HIS A 63 1.59 -4.90 -1.92
CA HIS A 63 1.06 -5.55 -0.72
C HIS A 63 0.03 -4.67 -0.01
N LYS A 64 -1.15 -5.23 0.31
CA LYS A 64 -2.20 -4.52 1.07
C LYS A 64 -2.17 -4.94 2.53
N SER A 65 -1.49 -4.15 3.37
CA SER A 65 -1.51 -4.32 4.84
C SER A 65 -1.60 -2.98 5.55
N ARG A 66 -2.69 -2.77 6.29
CA ARG A 66 -2.91 -1.52 7.05
C ARG A 66 -1.85 -1.34 8.14
N GLU A 67 -1.50 -2.42 8.83
CA GLU A 67 -0.52 -2.40 9.93
C GLU A 67 0.88 -2.08 9.41
N MET A 68 1.31 -2.73 8.33
CA MET A 68 2.61 -2.49 7.72
C MET A 68 2.74 -1.05 7.24
N VAL A 69 1.72 -0.53 6.55
CA VAL A 69 1.74 0.86 6.08
C VAL A 69 1.78 1.83 7.26
N ALA A 70 1.03 1.59 8.33
CA ALA A 70 1.05 2.45 9.52
C ALA A 70 2.44 2.52 10.19
N LEU A 71 3.18 1.40 10.22
CA LEU A 71 4.56 1.36 10.71
C LEU A 71 5.52 2.11 9.78
N LEU A 72 5.49 1.79 8.49
CA LEU A 72 6.41 2.36 7.50
C LEU A 72 6.18 3.86 7.26
N MET A 73 4.97 4.35 7.46
CA MET A 73 4.66 5.78 7.37
C MET A 73 5.40 6.63 8.41
N GLN A 74 5.87 6.03 9.51
CA GLN A 74 6.67 6.70 10.55
C GLN A 74 8.14 6.88 10.14
N VAL A 75 8.62 6.10 9.17
CA VAL A 75 9.99 6.21 8.66
C VAL A 75 10.09 7.42 7.73
N GLU A 76 11.18 8.19 7.85
CA GLU A 76 11.45 9.35 7.00
C GLU A 76 11.65 8.94 5.52
N LEU A 77 11.31 9.84 4.60
CA LEU A 77 11.62 9.64 3.18
C LEU A 77 13.14 9.63 3.00
N ASP A 78 13.64 8.83 2.05
CA ASP A 78 15.06 8.67 1.73
C ASP A 78 15.92 8.14 2.89
N ARG A 79 15.27 7.56 3.90
CA ARG A 79 15.93 6.85 5.00
C ARG A 79 15.74 5.35 4.89
N GLN A 80 16.77 4.64 5.35
CA GLN A 80 16.66 3.21 5.61
C GLN A 80 15.62 2.95 6.69
N ILE A 81 14.94 1.82 6.55
CA ILE A 81 14.07 1.32 7.61
C ILE A 81 14.89 1.13 8.90
N PRO A 82 14.35 1.42 10.09
CA PRO A 82 15.06 1.18 11.34
C PRO A 82 15.07 -0.31 11.73
N PRO A 83 16.06 -0.77 12.52
CA PRO A 83 16.22 -2.17 12.88
C PRO A 83 14.97 -2.83 13.49
N GLU A 84 14.18 -2.08 14.25
CA GLU A 84 12.95 -2.58 14.89
C GLU A 84 11.91 -3.10 13.87
N LEU A 85 11.97 -2.60 12.62
CA LEU A 85 11.05 -2.98 11.55
C LEU A 85 11.65 -4.02 10.59
N TYR A 86 12.93 -4.40 10.75
CA TYR A 86 13.60 -5.35 9.85
C TYR A 86 12.90 -6.70 9.80
N ARG A 87 12.45 -7.20 10.95
CA ARG A 87 11.78 -8.49 11.01
C ARG A 87 10.50 -8.49 10.16
N ALA A 88 9.65 -7.48 10.32
CA ALA A 88 8.39 -7.38 9.59
C ALA A 88 8.61 -7.30 8.07
N VAL A 89 9.63 -6.52 7.66
CA VAL A 89 9.99 -6.36 6.25
C VAL A 89 10.62 -7.64 5.68
N ALA A 90 11.47 -8.31 6.45
CA ALA A 90 12.07 -9.58 6.05
C ALA A 90 11.01 -10.68 5.89
N GLU A 91 10.02 -10.75 6.79
CA GLU A 91 8.89 -11.70 6.68
C GLU A 91 8.04 -11.43 5.43
N LEU A 92 7.76 -10.15 5.12
CA LEU A 92 7.05 -9.76 3.89
C LEU A 92 7.83 -10.19 2.63
N LEU A 93 9.13 -9.93 2.59
CA LEU A 93 9.97 -10.28 1.44
C LEU A 93 10.12 -11.80 1.30
N ALA A 94 10.31 -12.53 2.40
CA ALA A 94 10.37 -13.99 2.38
C ALA A 94 9.07 -14.60 1.83
N TRP A 95 7.92 -14.05 2.24
CA TRP A 95 6.63 -14.43 1.69
C TRP A 95 6.53 -14.09 0.20
N LEU A 96 6.95 -12.89 -0.22
CA LEU A 96 6.95 -12.48 -1.63
C LEU A 96 7.78 -13.46 -2.49
N TYR A 97 8.99 -13.82 -2.04
CA TYR A 97 9.83 -14.81 -2.72
C TYR A 97 9.20 -16.21 -2.74
N SER A 98 8.47 -16.60 -1.69
CA SER A 98 7.78 -17.90 -1.68
C SER A 98 6.62 -17.96 -2.67
N VAL A 99 5.92 -16.83 -2.88
CA VAL A 99 4.85 -16.69 -3.86
C VAL A 99 5.43 -16.65 -5.27
N ASP A 100 6.54 -15.94 -5.47
CA ASP A 100 7.30 -15.92 -6.72
C ASP A 100 7.86 -17.30 -7.09
N ALA A 101 8.38 -18.06 -6.13
CA ALA A 101 8.86 -19.43 -6.36
C ALA A 101 7.78 -20.39 -6.91
N GLN A 102 6.51 -20.06 -6.71
CA GLN A 102 5.36 -20.79 -7.26
C GLN A 102 4.88 -20.23 -8.60
N ASN A 103 5.39 -19.07 -9.05
CA ASN A 103 5.05 -18.41 -10.31
C ASN A 103 6.28 -18.30 -11.24
N PRO A 104 6.42 -19.19 -12.24
CA PRO A 104 7.61 -19.24 -13.10
C PRO A 104 7.88 -17.98 -13.95
N GLU A 105 6.90 -17.09 -14.15
CA GLU A 105 7.08 -15.85 -14.93
C GLU A 105 7.81 -14.74 -14.15
N LEU A 106 7.62 -14.66 -12.83
CA LEU A 106 8.29 -13.67 -11.97
C LEU A 106 9.73 -14.10 -11.63
N ARG A 107 10.01 -15.40 -11.63
CA ARG A 107 11.36 -16.00 -11.49
C ARG A 107 12.38 -15.47 -12.51
N ALA A 108 11.90 -14.99 -13.67
CA ALA A 108 12.73 -14.42 -14.74
C ALA A 108 13.20 -12.98 -14.46
N LEU A 109 12.60 -12.28 -13.50
CA LEU A 109 12.93 -10.89 -13.18
C LEU A 109 14.10 -10.76 -12.18
N GLY A 110 14.51 -11.85 -11.53
CA GLY A 110 15.56 -11.85 -10.52
C GLY A 110 15.19 -11.05 -9.25
N PRO A 111 16.02 -11.11 -8.19
CA PRO A 111 15.75 -10.32 -6.99
C PRO A 111 15.78 -8.82 -7.33
N PRO A 112 14.83 -8.02 -6.80
CA PRO A 112 14.83 -6.57 -7.02
C PRO A 112 16.17 -5.98 -6.54
N GLY A 113 16.94 -5.43 -7.48
CA GLY A 113 18.28 -4.88 -7.22
C GLY A 113 19.46 -5.74 -7.69
N ALA A 114 19.22 -6.90 -8.33
CA ALA A 114 20.27 -7.65 -9.02
C ALA A 114 20.46 -7.15 -10.46
N LYS A 115 21.06 -5.96 -10.61
CA LYS A 115 21.80 -5.57 -11.81
C LYS A 115 23.04 -4.79 -11.42
#